data_AF-A0A3C1HC88-F1
#
_entry.id   AF-A0A3C1HC88-F1
#
_cell.length_a   1.000
_cell.length_b   1.000
_cell.length_c   1.000
_cell.angle_alpha   90.00
_cell.angle_beta   90.00
_cell.angle_gamma   90.00
#
_symmetry.space_group_name_H-M   'P 1'
#
loop_
_entity.id
_entity.type
_entity.pdbx_description
1 polymer ?
#
loop_
_entity_poly.entity_id
_entity_poly.type
_entity_poly.pdbx_seq_one_letter_code
_entity_poly.pdbx_strand_id
1 'polypeptide(L)'
;MFDLRWIPGLCGRAALTAALVAFAGANQAAEPTPSSPATPRPIPLLEGLLIKGVSRGGRTPFHTDPIEAQIVSNLWTTPVRGDVVRMPGGTNAVWEAAKADAEGWFTVPGPRAGYVLLTHESPADSTLLLSAQGDTMVYVNGVPRTGDPYENGTAALPVQLRKGANEFLFNVGRGRVRATLLPLKAPIAIEQRDPTLPDLIQGTRNDTWGGVILVNGTPTAQTGLTLTPLGKGFATEPTPVPPIPPMSTRKVGFRIRHSGESPTNRVSLTLSLGRQGPRGREQLDAATFGLSLTRADSTHKETFQSGIDGSVQYYAVTPARPVDARHPARALVLSTHGASVEAISQARAYAPKPWAHLVAPTNRRPYGFDWEEWGRMDALEVLAIAERKFNTDPRLTYLTGHSMGGHGTWQLGATFPDRFAAIAPSAGWISFFSYAGGKKDEDTNEVRRLIQRAANPSDTLLLASNYLHHGVYILHGDADDNVPVTEARAMKEALGKFHTDFTYHEQPGAGHWWGNACVDWPPIFDLFAHHRIPEATDLRHLQFTTANPGISSRCHWLTIEAQ
;
A
#
# COMPACT_ATOMS: atom_id res chain seq x y z
N MET A 1 1.36 31.34 2.56
CA MET A 1 1.72 31.48 3.98
C MET A 1 0.50 31.06 4.80
N PHE A 2 0.34 29.75 5.00
CA PHE A 2 -0.70 29.16 5.83
C PHE A 2 -0.03 28.03 6.59
N ASP A 3 0.15 28.26 7.89
CA ASP A 3 0.81 27.39 8.86
C ASP A 3 -0.32 26.66 9.62
N LEU A 4 -0.32 25.33 9.56
CA LEU A 4 -1.31 24.48 10.24
C LEU A 4 -0.56 23.54 11.19
N ARG A 5 -0.32 24.04 12.41
CA ARG A 5 -0.02 23.20 13.57
C ARG A 5 -1.31 22.96 14.34
N TRP A 6 -1.63 21.70 14.56
CA TRP A 6 -2.70 21.26 15.45
C TRP A 6 -2.15 20.79 16.81
N ILE A 7 -3.07 20.34 17.67
CA ILE A 7 -3.00 19.77 19.04
C ILE A 7 -3.18 20.80 20.21
N PRO A 8 -3.82 20.46 21.37
CA PRO A 8 -5.28 20.48 21.61
C PRO A 8 -5.68 21.18 22.96
N GLY A 9 -6.98 21.32 23.25
CA GLY A 9 -7.47 21.29 24.65
C GLY A 9 -8.53 22.30 25.11
N LEU A 10 -9.62 21.72 25.65
CA LEU A 10 -10.48 22.18 26.76
C LEU A 10 -11.51 23.32 26.58
N CYS A 11 -12.76 22.86 26.41
CA CYS A 11 -13.96 23.20 27.19
C CYS A 11 -14.08 24.60 27.83
N GLY A 12 -14.93 25.43 27.22
CA GLY A 12 -15.61 26.56 27.85
C GLY A 12 -17.11 26.51 27.58
N ARG A 13 -17.91 26.43 28.66
CA ARG A 13 -19.38 26.44 28.66
C ARG A 13 -19.93 27.73 28.05
N ALA A 14 -20.99 27.64 27.24
CA ALA A 14 -21.98 28.70 27.12
C ALA A 14 -23.35 28.10 26.80
N ALA A 15 -24.31 28.38 27.68
CA ALA A 15 -25.70 27.99 27.57
C ALA A 15 -26.40 28.84 26.49
N LEU A 16 -27.24 28.21 25.66
CA LEU A 16 -28.27 28.89 24.90
C LEU A 16 -29.63 28.26 25.20
N THR A 17 -30.46 29.07 25.85
CA THR A 17 -31.87 28.86 26.14
C THR A 17 -32.67 29.00 24.85
N ALA A 18 -33.49 28.01 24.50
CA ALA A 18 -34.53 28.16 23.48
C ALA A 18 -35.83 27.50 23.96
N ALA A 19 -36.90 28.28 23.89
CA ALA A 19 -38.20 28.04 24.48
C ALA A 19 -38.98 26.90 23.80
N LEU A 20 -39.61 26.06 24.62
CA LEU A 20 -40.61 25.07 24.22
C LEU A 20 -41.99 25.72 24.20
N VAL A 21 -42.64 25.70 23.04
CA VAL A 21 -44.09 25.89 22.91
C VAL A 21 -44.74 24.51 22.86
N ALA A 22 -45.56 24.20 23.86
CA ALA A 22 -46.31 22.96 23.95
C ALA A 22 -47.59 23.05 23.11
N PHE A 23 -47.81 22.08 22.23
CA PHE A 23 -49.13 21.76 21.69
C PHE A 23 -49.49 20.34 22.11
N ALA A 24 -50.49 20.23 22.99
CA ALA A 24 -51.11 18.98 23.39
C ALA A 24 -52.15 18.58 22.33
N GLY A 25 -51.94 17.44 21.69
CA GLY A 25 -52.92 16.78 20.83
C GLY A 25 -53.01 15.30 21.24
N ALA A 26 -54.12 14.93 21.86
CA ALA A 26 -54.43 13.54 22.19
C ALA A 26 -54.69 12.75 20.90
N ASN A 27 -54.10 11.55 20.77
CA ASN A 27 -54.67 10.53 19.89
C ASN A 27 -54.27 9.11 20.30
N GLN A 28 -55.18 8.21 19.93
CA GLN A 28 -55.42 6.88 20.48
C GLN A 28 -54.31 5.85 20.23
N ALA A 29 -54.27 4.86 21.12
CA ALA A 29 -53.38 3.69 21.05
C ALA A 29 -53.66 2.86 19.79
N ALA A 30 -52.66 2.75 18.92
CA ALA A 30 -52.60 1.77 17.84
C ALA A 30 -51.76 0.57 18.30
N GLU A 31 -52.26 -0.64 18.09
CA GLU A 31 -51.55 -1.89 18.33
C GLU A 31 -50.22 -1.97 17.55
N PRO A 32 -49.17 -2.60 18.10
CA PRO A 32 -47.88 -2.66 17.45
C PRO A 32 -47.91 -3.60 16.24
N THR A 33 -47.78 -3.02 15.05
CA THR A 33 -47.37 -3.74 13.83
C THR A 33 -46.10 -4.56 14.09
N PRO A 34 -45.97 -5.78 13.50
CA PRO A 34 -44.75 -6.58 13.64
C PRO A 34 -43.56 -5.76 13.15
N SER A 35 -42.54 -5.63 13.99
CA SER A 35 -41.30 -4.96 13.63
C SER A 35 -40.70 -5.62 12.38
N SER A 36 -40.44 -4.81 11.35
CA SER A 36 -39.53 -5.21 10.27
C SER A 36 -38.25 -5.80 10.90
N PRO A 37 -37.72 -6.93 10.39
CA PRO A 37 -36.51 -7.51 10.96
C PRO A 37 -35.42 -6.45 10.97
N ALA A 38 -34.92 -6.14 12.16
CA ALA A 38 -33.91 -5.13 12.37
C ALA A 38 -32.71 -5.45 11.48
N THR A 39 -32.28 -4.48 10.65
CA THR A 39 -31.06 -4.61 9.87
C THR A 39 -29.93 -5.00 10.82
N PRO A 40 -29.22 -6.11 10.57
CA PRO A 40 -28.11 -6.54 11.41
C PRO A 40 -27.14 -5.38 11.65
N ARG A 41 -26.80 -5.12 12.91
CA ARG A 41 -25.94 -3.99 13.29
C ARG A 41 -24.48 -4.45 13.41
N PRO A 42 -23.50 -3.58 13.11
CA PRO A 42 -22.11 -3.81 13.47
C PRO A 42 -21.94 -4.13 14.96
N ILE A 43 -21.08 -5.09 15.27
CA ILE A 43 -20.77 -5.54 16.63
C ILE A 43 -19.31 -5.18 16.94
N PRO A 44 -19.06 -4.07 17.65
CA PRO A 44 -17.70 -3.74 18.08
C PRO A 44 -17.24 -4.72 19.17
N LEU A 45 -15.97 -5.12 19.12
CA LEU A 45 -15.34 -5.93 20.17
C LEU A 45 -14.63 -4.97 21.13
N LEU A 46 -15.11 -4.85 22.37
CA LEU A 46 -14.76 -3.72 23.25
C LEU A 46 -14.06 -4.12 24.56
N GLU A 47 -14.07 -5.40 24.94
CA GLU A 47 -13.46 -5.89 26.16
C GLU A 47 -12.68 -7.18 25.88
N GLY A 48 -11.59 -7.39 26.61
CA GLY A 48 -10.75 -8.57 26.43
C GLY A 48 -9.53 -8.58 27.34
N LEU A 49 -8.49 -9.30 26.93
CA LEU A 49 -7.18 -9.33 27.58
C LEU A 49 -6.12 -8.76 26.63
N LEU A 50 -5.03 -8.24 27.18
CA LEU A 50 -3.86 -7.88 26.41
C LEU A 50 -2.59 -8.38 27.07
N ILE A 51 -1.53 -8.54 26.29
CA ILE A 51 -0.18 -8.84 26.77
C ILE A 51 0.84 -8.09 25.92
N LYS A 52 1.85 -7.50 26.56
CA LYS A 52 2.80 -6.58 25.93
C LYS A 52 4.17 -7.22 25.87
N GLY A 53 4.95 -6.87 24.84
CA GLY A 53 6.39 -7.17 24.80
C GLY A 53 6.76 -8.64 24.67
N VAL A 54 5.84 -9.45 24.15
CA VAL A 54 6.01 -10.90 23.96
C VAL A 54 6.60 -11.25 22.61
N SER A 55 6.46 -10.40 21.60
CA SER A 55 7.06 -10.65 20.29
C SER A 55 8.29 -9.77 20.11
N ARG A 56 9.43 -10.39 19.80
CA ARG A 56 10.67 -9.72 19.40
C ARG A 56 10.83 -9.92 17.88
N GLY A 57 10.32 -8.96 17.12
CA GLY A 57 10.44 -8.89 15.66
C GLY A 57 11.11 -7.59 15.21
N GLY A 58 10.81 -7.18 13.98
CA GLY A 58 11.35 -5.98 13.33
C GLY A 58 11.98 -6.31 11.98
N ARG A 59 12.86 -5.44 11.48
CA ARG A 59 13.69 -5.70 10.28
C ARG A 59 14.83 -6.68 10.62
N THR A 60 14.46 -7.90 11.03
CA THR A 60 15.36 -9.01 11.40
C THR A 60 14.86 -10.30 10.75
N PRO A 61 15.77 -11.15 10.20
CA PRO A 61 15.39 -12.46 9.67
C PRO A 61 15.02 -13.47 10.77
N PHE A 62 15.37 -13.19 12.03
CA PHE A 62 15.07 -14.05 13.17
C PHE A 62 14.07 -13.38 14.10
N HIS A 63 12.85 -13.91 14.09
CA HIS A 63 11.73 -13.51 14.94
C HIS A 63 11.63 -14.44 16.15
N THR A 64 11.17 -13.94 17.30
CA THR A 64 10.93 -14.74 18.51
C THR A 64 9.61 -14.36 19.15
N ASP A 65 8.70 -15.32 19.27
CA ASP A 65 7.37 -15.15 19.85
C ASP A 65 6.92 -16.43 20.57
N PRO A 66 6.83 -16.44 21.91
CA PRO A 66 6.43 -17.60 22.68
C PRO A 66 4.93 -17.90 22.61
N ILE A 67 4.08 -16.95 22.20
CA ILE A 67 2.66 -17.21 21.97
C ILE A 67 2.50 -17.95 20.65
N GLU A 68 3.15 -17.46 19.59
CA GLU A 68 3.17 -18.18 18.31
C GLU A 68 3.76 -19.58 18.47
N ALA A 69 4.85 -19.73 19.24
CA ALA A 69 5.45 -21.04 19.55
C ALA A 69 4.46 -22.01 20.21
N GLN A 70 3.59 -21.53 21.12
CA GLN A 70 2.54 -22.35 21.74
C GLN A 70 1.47 -22.76 20.72
N ILE A 71 1.04 -21.84 19.86
CA ILE A 71 0.04 -22.12 18.82
C ILE A 71 0.55 -23.19 17.86
N VAL A 72 1.76 -23.03 17.31
CA VAL A 72 2.33 -23.99 16.34
C VAL A 72 2.65 -25.35 16.98
N SER A 73 2.91 -25.37 18.29
CA SER A 73 3.13 -26.62 19.04
C SER A 73 1.85 -27.28 19.53
N ASN A 74 0.67 -26.72 19.19
CA ASN A 74 -0.63 -27.18 19.65
C ASN A 74 -0.76 -27.22 21.19
N LEU A 75 -0.12 -26.26 21.87
CA LEU A 75 -0.14 -26.08 23.33
C LEU A 75 -0.94 -24.83 23.75
N TRP A 76 -1.49 -24.08 22.78
CA TRP A 76 -2.28 -22.89 23.06
C TRP A 76 -3.55 -23.22 23.85
N THR A 77 -3.75 -22.51 24.95
CA THR A 77 -4.99 -22.48 25.72
C THR A 77 -5.40 -21.03 25.94
N THR A 78 -6.70 -20.74 25.83
CA THR A 78 -7.25 -19.40 26.07
C THR A 78 -6.80 -18.88 27.46
N PRO A 79 -6.01 -17.81 27.53
CA PRO A 79 -5.47 -17.32 28.79
C PRO A 79 -6.54 -16.62 29.62
N VAL A 80 -6.32 -16.57 30.93
CA VAL A 80 -7.08 -15.74 31.88
C VAL A 80 -6.22 -14.59 32.40
N ARG A 81 -6.86 -13.59 33.01
CA ARG A 81 -6.15 -12.47 33.64
C ARG A 81 -5.15 -13.00 34.67
N GLY A 82 -3.90 -12.54 34.56
CA GLY A 82 -2.81 -12.93 35.46
C GLY A 82 -1.94 -14.08 34.95
N ASP A 83 -2.33 -14.75 33.85
CA ASP A 83 -1.49 -15.77 33.25
C ASP A 83 -0.16 -15.18 32.77
N VAL A 84 0.91 -15.97 32.94
CA VAL A 84 2.30 -15.53 32.72
C VAL A 84 2.88 -16.23 31.50
N VAL A 85 3.44 -15.43 30.59
CA VAL A 85 4.24 -15.91 29.46
C VAL A 85 5.72 -15.65 29.75
N ARG A 86 6.53 -16.71 29.72
CA ARG A 86 7.97 -16.64 29.96
C ARG A 86 8.71 -16.39 28.66
N MET A 87 9.56 -15.36 28.62
CA MET A 87 10.40 -15.04 27.46
C MET A 87 11.71 -15.83 27.50
N PRO A 88 12.32 -16.14 26.34
CA PRO A 88 13.63 -16.80 26.29
C PRO A 88 14.76 -16.06 27.03
N GLY A 89 14.64 -14.74 27.19
CA GLY A 89 15.59 -13.90 27.93
C GLY A 89 15.34 -13.83 29.46
N GLY A 90 14.46 -14.67 30.01
CA GLY A 90 14.17 -14.73 31.45
C GLY A 90 13.18 -13.68 31.98
N THR A 91 12.71 -12.75 31.14
CA THR A 91 11.65 -11.79 31.50
C THR A 91 10.27 -12.44 31.39
N ASN A 92 9.32 -12.02 32.20
CA ASN A 92 7.93 -12.46 32.13
C ASN A 92 7.03 -11.36 31.56
N ALA A 93 6.04 -11.77 30.78
CA ALA A 93 4.92 -10.93 30.39
C ALA A 93 3.64 -11.50 30.99
N VAL A 94 2.66 -10.65 31.28
CA VAL A 94 1.43 -11.04 31.99
C VAL A 94 0.21 -10.61 31.20
N TRP A 95 -0.81 -11.46 31.15
CA TRP A 95 -2.11 -11.12 30.59
C TRP A 95 -2.88 -10.18 31.52
N GLU A 96 -3.20 -8.99 31.01
CA GLU A 96 -3.91 -7.93 31.72
C GLU A 96 -5.32 -7.74 31.15
N ALA A 97 -6.26 -7.28 31.96
CA ALA A 97 -7.57 -6.88 31.45
C ALA A 97 -7.44 -5.65 30.55
N ALA A 98 -8.18 -5.64 29.45
CA ALA A 98 -8.16 -4.59 28.45
C ALA A 98 -9.57 -4.14 28.11
N LYS A 99 -9.76 -2.82 27.94
CA LYS A 99 -10.97 -2.23 27.38
C LYS A 99 -10.59 -1.27 26.26
N ALA A 100 -11.41 -1.23 25.24
CA ALA A 100 -11.28 -0.26 24.18
C ALA A 100 -11.61 1.16 24.69
N ASP A 101 -11.02 2.17 24.03
CA ASP A 101 -11.42 3.57 24.21
C ASP A 101 -12.79 3.86 23.56
N ALA A 102 -13.20 5.14 23.57
CA ALA A 102 -14.49 5.56 23.03
C ALA A 102 -14.61 5.32 21.51
N GLU A 103 -13.49 5.25 20.80
CA GLU A 103 -13.39 5.02 19.36
C GLU A 103 -13.20 3.54 19.00
N GLY A 104 -13.13 2.65 20.00
CA GLY A 104 -13.00 1.21 19.85
C GLY A 104 -11.56 0.70 19.79
N TRP A 105 -10.55 1.51 20.14
CA TRP A 105 -9.14 1.11 20.09
C TRP A 105 -8.64 0.50 21.39
N PHE A 106 -7.90 -0.58 21.27
CA PHE A 106 -7.03 -1.11 22.31
C PHE A 106 -5.61 -0.61 22.06
N THR A 107 -5.00 0.05 23.04
CA THR A 107 -3.60 0.48 22.95
C THR A 107 -2.69 -0.54 23.64
N VAL A 108 -1.69 -1.01 22.92
CA VAL A 108 -0.62 -1.91 23.38
C VAL A 108 0.68 -1.09 23.45
N PRO A 109 0.94 -0.40 24.58
CA PRO A 109 2.09 0.47 24.72
C PRO A 109 3.41 -0.33 24.76
N GLY A 110 4.43 0.22 24.13
CA GLY A 110 5.82 -0.24 24.23
C GLY A 110 6.49 -0.41 22.86
N PRO A 111 7.83 -0.49 22.82
CA PRO A 111 8.61 -0.65 21.58
C PRO A 111 8.51 -2.07 20.98
N ARG A 112 7.77 -2.97 21.60
CA ARG A 112 7.67 -4.39 21.21
C ARG A 112 6.21 -4.75 21.00
N ALA A 113 5.98 -5.55 19.97
CA ALA A 113 4.66 -6.06 19.64
C ALA A 113 4.08 -6.91 20.79
N GLY A 114 2.75 -6.98 20.82
CA GLY A 114 1.99 -7.71 21.81
C GLY A 114 0.76 -8.34 21.21
N TYR A 115 -0.12 -8.87 22.07
CA TYR A 115 -1.38 -9.46 21.64
C TYR A 115 -2.56 -8.84 22.36
N VAL A 116 -3.69 -8.80 21.67
CA VAL A 116 -5.01 -8.48 22.24
C VAL A 116 -5.93 -9.67 21.95
N LEU A 117 -6.50 -10.21 23.01
CA LEU A 117 -7.44 -11.33 22.98
C LEU A 117 -8.84 -10.79 23.24
N LEU A 118 -9.71 -10.88 22.24
CA LEU A 118 -11.12 -10.49 22.34
C LEU A 118 -12.01 -11.72 22.22
N THR A 119 -13.17 -11.69 22.86
CA THR A 119 -14.16 -12.77 22.77
C THR A 119 -15.54 -12.24 22.37
N HIS A 120 -16.33 -13.11 21.72
CA HIS A 120 -17.71 -12.82 21.37
C HIS A 120 -18.59 -14.06 21.54
N GLU A 121 -19.68 -13.91 22.30
CA GLU A 121 -20.71 -14.93 22.43
C GLU A 121 -21.70 -14.84 21.26
N SER A 122 -21.69 -15.84 20.39
CA SER A 122 -22.61 -15.92 19.26
C SER A 122 -23.84 -16.78 19.60
N PRO A 123 -25.07 -16.32 19.34
CA PRO A 123 -26.28 -17.09 19.65
C PRO A 123 -26.47 -18.33 18.76
N ALA A 124 -25.80 -18.36 17.60
CA ALA A 124 -25.87 -19.43 16.62
C ALA A 124 -24.59 -19.50 15.78
N ASP A 125 -24.42 -20.57 15.01
CA ASP A 125 -23.42 -20.61 13.95
C ASP A 125 -23.77 -19.54 12.89
N SER A 126 -22.82 -18.69 12.54
CA SER A 126 -23.05 -17.61 11.57
C SER A 126 -21.78 -17.18 10.87
N THR A 127 -21.93 -16.53 9.71
CA THR A 127 -20.82 -15.91 8.99
C THR A 127 -20.94 -14.40 9.06
N LEU A 128 -19.89 -13.75 9.57
CA LEU A 128 -19.76 -12.29 9.61
C LEU A 128 -18.48 -11.86 8.91
N LEU A 129 -18.33 -10.56 8.70
CA LEU A 129 -17.09 -9.96 8.23
C LEU A 129 -16.32 -9.38 9.40
N LEU A 130 -15.11 -9.85 9.65
CA LEU A 130 -14.18 -9.22 10.57
C LEU A 130 -13.52 -8.02 9.88
N SER A 131 -13.83 -6.82 10.36
CA SER A 131 -13.15 -5.59 9.99
C SER A 131 -12.21 -5.19 11.14
N ALA A 132 -10.91 -5.40 10.94
CA ALA A 132 -9.88 -5.09 11.92
C ALA A 132 -8.83 -4.14 11.34
N GLN A 133 -8.22 -3.32 12.21
CA GLN A 133 -7.17 -2.36 11.86
C GLN A 133 -6.09 -2.38 12.96
N GLY A 134 -4.82 -2.35 12.57
CA GLY A 134 -3.65 -2.25 13.45
C GLY A 134 -3.03 -3.60 13.84
N ASP A 135 -3.70 -4.71 13.52
CA ASP A 135 -3.15 -6.05 13.70
C ASP A 135 -2.28 -6.47 12.51
N THR A 136 -1.21 -7.21 12.78
CA THR A 136 -0.38 -7.86 11.75
C THR A 136 -1.06 -9.15 11.26
N MET A 137 -1.75 -9.83 12.17
CA MET A 137 -2.47 -11.08 11.95
C MET A 137 -3.48 -11.28 13.08
N VAL A 138 -4.56 -12.00 12.81
CA VAL A 138 -5.53 -12.44 13.81
C VAL A 138 -5.83 -13.93 13.70
N TYR A 139 -5.88 -14.63 14.82
CA TYR A 139 -6.40 -15.99 14.90
C TYR A 139 -7.85 -15.95 15.34
N VAL A 140 -8.76 -16.46 14.51
CA VAL A 140 -10.18 -16.57 14.82
C VAL A 140 -10.50 -18.02 15.12
N ASN A 141 -10.77 -18.35 16.38
CA ASN A 141 -10.91 -19.73 16.86
C ASN A 141 -9.73 -20.63 16.43
N GLY A 142 -8.51 -20.11 16.53
CA GLY A 142 -7.27 -20.78 16.10
C GLY A 142 -6.98 -20.76 14.60
N VAL A 143 -7.87 -20.22 13.75
CA VAL A 143 -7.63 -20.12 12.30
C VAL A 143 -6.98 -18.77 11.96
N PRO A 144 -5.78 -18.75 11.36
CA PRO A 144 -5.10 -17.50 11.04
C PRO A 144 -5.80 -16.75 9.91
N ARG A 145 -5.83 -15.43 10.03
CA ARG A 145 -6.37 -14.46 9.07
C ARG A 145 -5.38 -13.30 8.93
N THR A 146 -5.24 -12.77 7.71
CA THR A 146 -4.38 -11.62 7.47
C THR A 146 -4.85 -10.41 8.27
N GLY A 147 -3.91 -9.60 8.77
CA GLY A 147 -4.22 -8.34 9.44
C GLY A 147 -4.16 -7.13 8.51
N ASP A 148 -4.41 -5.96 9.10
CA ASP A 148 -4.21 -4.63 8.50
C ASP A 148 -3.22 -3.81 9.35
N PRO A 149 -1.91 -4.10 9.27
CA PRO A 149 -0.92 -3.51 10.17
C PRO A 149 -0.72 -2.01 9.94
N TYR A 150 -1.22 -1.45 8.83
CA TYR A 150 -1.11 -0.05 8.47
C TYR A 150 -2.40 0.74 8.71
N GLU A 151 -3.43 0.10 9.28
CA GLU A 151 -4.71 0.73 9.60
C GLU A 151 -5.41 1.36 8.38
N ASN A 152 -5.23 0.78 7.20
CA ASN A 152 -5.81 1.30 5.96
C ASN A 152 -7.35 1.17 5.93
N GLY A 153 -7.91 0.25 6.69
CA GLY A 153 -9.35 -0.04 6.74
C GLY A 153 -9.90 -0.68 5.46
N THR A 154 -9.02 -1.21 4.60
CA THR A 154 -9.38 -1.75 3.28
C THR A 154 -9.81 -3.21 3.33
N ALA A 155 -9.46 -3.94 4.40
CA ALA A 155 -9.76 -5.35 4.55
C ALA A 155 -11.03 -5.61 5.39
N ALA A 156 -11.85 -6.55 4.93
CA ALA A 156 -12.80 -7.28 5.76
C ALA A 156 -12.80 -8.73 5.37
N LEU A 157 -12.72 -9.62 6.35
CA LEU A 157 -12.54 -11.04 6.11
C LEU A 157 -13.78 -11.81 6.57
N PRO A 158 -14.35 -12.68 5.73
CA PRO A 158 -15.41 -13.57 6.19
C PRO A 158 -14.85 -14.54 7.24
N VAL A 159 -15.48 -14.54 8.41
CA VAL A 159 -15.15 -15.38 9.55
C VAL A 159 -16.35 -16.22 9.95
N GLN A 160 -16.09 -17.47 10.29
CA GLN A 160 -17.12 -18.38 10.79
C GLN A 160 -17.16 -18.27 12.31
N LEU A 161 -18.33 -17.89 12.82
CA LEU A 161 -18.64 -17.98 14.24
C LEU A 161 -19.34 -19.30 14.54
N ARG A 162 -19.03 -19.86 15.70
CA ARG A 162 -19.71 -21.01 16.29
C ARG A 162 -20.68 -20.49 17.34
N LYS A 163 -21.79 -21.18 17.55
CA LYS A 163 -22.66 -20.94 18.71
C LYS A 163 -21.84 -21.03 20.00
N GLY A 164 -21.99 -20.03 20.86
CA GLY A 164 -21.20 -19.85 22.09
C GLY A 164 -19.98 -18.95 21.90
N ALA A 165 -18.95 -19.19 22.72
CA ALA A 165 -17.73 -18.38 22.76
C ALA A 165 -16.91 -18.49 21.48
N ASN A 166 -16.51 -17.34 20.94
CA ASN A 166 -15.56 -17.22 19.83
C ASN A 166 -14.36 -16.37 20.25
N GLU A 167 -13.17 -16.82 19.90
CA GLU A 167 -11.91 -16.19 20.25
C GLU A 167 -11.31 -15.43 19.06
N PHE A 168 -10.80 -14.22 19.32
CA PHE A 168 -10.06 -13.40 18.37
C PHE A 168 -8.73 -12.95 19.00
N LEU A 169 -7.64 -13.60 18.63
CA LEU A 169 -6.30 -13.29 19.13
C LEU A 169 -5.55 -12.47 18.07
N PHE A 170 -5.44 -11.16 18.30
CA PHE A 170 -4.76 -10.22 17.41
C PHE A 170 -3.30 -10.07 17.79
N ASN A 171 -2.39 -10.25 16.84
CA ASN A 171 -0.99 -9.84 16.95
C ASN A 171 -0.91 -8.34 16.60
N VAL A 172 -0.49 -7.51 17.55
CA VAL A 172 -0.48 -6.05 17.43
C VAL A 172 0.96 -5.55 17.29
N GLY A 173 1.36 -5.28 16.05
CA GLY A 173 2.72 -4.85 15.70
C GLY A 173 2.98 -3.35 15.86
N ARG A 174 1.96 -2.51 15.64
CA ARG A 174 2.08 -1.03 15.60
C ARG A 174 1.42 -0.30 16.77
N GLY A 175 1.19 -1.02 17.86
CA GLY A 175 0.84 -0.43 19.15
C GLY A 175 -0.65 -0.20 19.40
N ARG A 176 -1.54 -0.44 18.44
CA ARG A 176 -2.99 -0.46 18.70
C ARG A 176 -3.75 -1.36 17.74
N VAL A 177 -4.95 -1.76 18.16
CA VAL A 177 -5.89 -2.54 17.32
C VAL A 177 -7.33 -2.13 17.59
N ARG A 178 -8.17 -2.17 16.55
CA ARG A 178 -9.62 -2.05 16.65
C ARG A 178 -10.28 -3.12 15.80
N ALA A 179 -11.33 -3.74 16.31
CA ALA A 179 -12.04 -4.80 15.61
C ALA A 179 -13.57 -4.63 15.70
N THR A 180 -14.26 -4.91 14.60
CA THR A 180 -15.72 -4.89 14.50
C THR A 180 -16.18 -6.03 13.60
N LEU A 181 -17.20 -6.76 14.05
CA LEU A 181 -17.89 -7.75 13.22
C LEU A 181 -19.02 -7.07 12.47
N LEU A 182 -18.98 -7.13 11.15
CA LEU A 182 -19.99 -6.54 10.26
C LEU A 182 -20.88 -7.66 9.70
N PRO A 183 -22.17 -7.39 9.50
CA PRO A 183 -23.03 -8.34 8.82
C PRO A 183 -22.62 -8.53 7.36
N LEU A 184 -22.81 -9.74 6.87
CA LEU A 184 -22.63 -10.04 5.46
C LEU A 184 -23.85 -9.53 4.66
N LYS A 185 -23.61 -8.67 3.65
CA LYS A 185 -24.67 -8.13 2.78
C LYS A 185 -25.41 -9.21 1.99
N ALA A 186 -24.65 -10.15 1.45
CA ALA A 186 -25.12 -11.27 0.64
C ALA A 186 -24.07 -12.39 0.67
N PRO A 187 -24.44 -13.67 0.42
CA PRO A 187 -23.50 -14.79 0.41
C PRO A 187 -22.23 -14.56 -0.44
N ILE A 188 -22.38 -13.85 -1.56
CA ILE A 188 -21.32 -13.29 -2.39
C ILE A 188 -21.64 -11.82 -2.64
N ALA A 189 -20.71 -10.92 -2.37
CA ALA A 189 -20.96 -9.48 -2.46
C ALA A 189 -19.74 -8.70 -3.00
N ILE A 190 -20.01 -7.52 -3.57
CA ILE A 190 -19.00 -6.54 -3.93
C ILE A 190 -18.65 -5.73 -2.68
N GLU A 191 -17.37 -5.75 -2.32
CA GLU A 191 -16.82 -4.90 -1.26
C GLU A 191 -16.25 -3.61 -1.87
N GLN A 192 -16.69 -2.47 -1.33
CA GLN A 192 -16.48 -1.14 -1.91
C GLN A 192 -15.29 -0.39 -1.29
N ARG A 193 -14.64 -0.95 -0.27
CA ARG A 193 -13.56 -0.27 0.48
C ARG A 193 -12.26 -0.04 -0.29
N ASP A 194 -11.91 -0.90 -1.24
CA ASP A 194 -10.64 -0.82 -1.99
C ASP A 194 -10.86 -0.98 -3.51
N PRO A 195 -11.57 -0.05 -4.18
CA PRO A 195 -11.72 -0.10 -5.61
C PRO A 195 -10.45 0.43 -6.30
N THR A 196 -9.94 -0.29 -7.29
CA THR A 196 -8.87 0.21 -8.18
C THR A 196 -9.53 0.70 -9.46
N LEU A 197 -9.67 2.02 -9.59
CA LEU A 197 -10.40 2.64 -10.69
C LEU A 197 -9.56 3.71 -11.41
N PRO A 198 -9.63 3.77 -12.75
CA PRO A 198 -8.93 4.75 -13.56
C PRO A 198 -9.58 6.13 -13.44
N ASP A 199 -8.90 7.16 -13.93
CA ASP A 199 -9.58 8.34 -14.44
C ASP A 199 -9.86 8.10 -15.94
N LEU A 200 -11.05 8.49 -16.41
CA LEU A 200 -11.39 8.43 -17.83
C LEU A 200 -10.86 9.67 -18.54
N ILE A 201 -10.38 9.51 -19.77
CA ILE A 201 -9.87 10.63 -20.59
C ILE A 201 -10.98 11.18 -21.49
N GLN A 202 -11.25 12.48 -21.36
CA GLN A 202 -12.28 13.20 -22.10
C GLN A 202 -11.99 13.18 -23.60
N GLY A 203 -13.04 12.95 -24.40
CA GLY A 203 -12.96 13.00 -25.87
C GLY A 203 -12.20 11.84 -26.49
N THR A 204 -11.91 10.78 -25.72
CA THR A 204 -11.27 9.56 -26.22
C THR A 204 -12.07 8.33 -25.84
N ARG A 205 -12.04 7.30 -26.69
CA ARG A 205 -12.61 6.00 -26.34
C ARG A 205 -11.71 5.36 -25.28
N ASN A 206 -12.24 5.19 -24.08
CA ASN A 206 -11.54 4.57 -22.98
C ASN A 206 -11.75 3.05 -23.06
N ASP A 207 -10.68 2.26 -23.05
CA ASP A 207 -10.68 0.81 -22.84
C ASP A 207 -9.60 0.47 -21.83
N THR A 208 -10.02 0.15 -20.61
CA THR A 208 -9.14 0.02 -19.46
C THR A 208 -9.74 -0.96 -18.45
N TRP A 209 -9.10 -1.10 -17.29
CA TRP A 209 -9.49 -2.04 -16.25
C TRP A 209 -10.03 -1.33 -15.02
N GLY A 210 -11.00 -1.92 -14.35
CA GLY A 210 -11.33 -1.66 -12.96
C GLY A 210 -11.03 -2.88 -12.10
N GLY A 211 -10.82 -2.68 -10.81
CA GLY A 211 -10.65 -3.74 -9.83
C GLY A 211 -11.56 -3.53 -8.63
N VAL A 212 -12.24 -4.58 -8.19
CA VAL A 212 -13.06 -4.59 -6.96
C VAL A 212 -12.78 -5.84 -6.14
N ILE A 213 -13.07 -5.79 -4.85
CA ILE A 213 -13.01 -6.96 -3.99
C ILE A 213 -14.36 -7.68 -4.06
N LEU A 214 -14.31 -8.99 -4.25
CA LEU A 214 -15.46 -9.87 -4.01
C LEU A 214 -15.24 -10.63 -2.71
N VAL A 215 -16.30 -10.75 -1.92
CA VAL A 215 -16.31 -11.46 -0.65
C VAL A 215 -17.20 -12.68 -0.76
N ASN A 216 -16.62 -13.88 -0.63
CA ASN A 216 -17.37 -15.12 -0.56
C ASN A 216 -17.52 -15.54 0.91
N GLY A 217 -18.70 -15.31 1.48
CA GLY A 217 -19.06 -15.73 2.83
C GLY A 217 -19.67 -17.13 2.89
N THR A 218 -19.52 -17.95 1.86
CA THR A 218 -20.10 -19.31 1.82
C THR A 218 -19.02 -20.39 2.03
N PRO A 219 -19.41 -21.60 2.47
CA PRO A 219 -18.49 -22.74 2.58
C PRO A 219 -18.13 -23.38 1.24
N THR A 220 -18.58 -22.81 0.12
CA THR A 220 -18.36 -23.35 -1.24
C THR A 220 -17.69 -22.34 -2.14
N ALA A 221 -16.87 -22.81 -3.09
CA ALA A 221 -16.26 -21.94 -4.07
C ALA A 221 -17.35 -21.37 -5.00
N GLN A 222 -17.31 -20.07 -5.26
CA GLN A 222 -18.22 -19.42 -6.20
C GLN A 222 -17.59 -19.37 -7.59
N THR A 223 -18.31 -19.88 -8.60
CA THR A 223 -17.85 -20.03 -9.98
C THR A 223 -18.89 -19.54 -11.00
N GLY A 224 -18.46 -19.26 -12.23
CA GLY A 224 -19.34 -18.77 -13.29
C GLY A 224 -19.89 -17.36 -13.04
N LEU A 225 -19.18 -16.58 -12.22
CA LEU A 225 -19.52 -15.19 -11.90
C LEU A 225 -19.08 -14.25 -13.04
N THR A 226 -19.80 -13.15 -13.17
CA THR A 226 -19.52 -12.08 -14.14
C THR A 226 -19.70 -10.71 -13.49
N LEU A 227 -18.89 -9.75 -13.91
CA LEU A 227 -19.05 -8.34 -13.56
C LEU A 227 -19.44 -7.56 -14.82
N THR A 228 -20.56 -6.85 -14.79
CA THR A 228 -21.01 -5.99 -15.90
C THR A 228 -21.06 -4.53 -15.49
N PRO A 229 -20.32 -3.65 -16.19
CA PRO A 229 -20.50 -2.21 -16.10
C PRO A 229 -21.89 -1.79 -16.60
N LEU A 230 -22.55 -0.93 -15.86
CA LEU A 230 -23.82 -0.30 -16.19
C LEU A 230 -23.72 1.20 -15.98
N GLY A 231 -24.35 1.97 -16.85
CA GLY A 231 -24.38 3.43 -16.79
C GLY A 231 -24.34 4.06 -18.17
N LYS A 232 -24.67 5.35 -18.26
CA LYS A 232 -24.62 6.09 -19.53
C LYS A 232 -23.19 6.11 -20.07
N GLY A 233 -23.02 5.76 -21.35
CA GLY A 233 -21.73 5.79 -22.03
C GLY A 233 -20.85 4.55 -21.83
N PHE A 234 -21.22 3.62 -20.94
CA PHE A 234 -20.48 2.37 -20.75
C PHE A 234 -20.94 1.27 -21.71
N ALA A 235 -19.99 0.48 -22.21
CA ALA A 235 -20.32 -0.81 -22.80
C ALA A 235 -20.72 -1.80 -21.70
N THR A 236 -21.75 -2.60 -21.96
CA THR A 236 -22.36 -3.52 -20.98
C THR A 236 -21.87 -4.97 -21.09
N GLU A 237 -20.75 -5.19 -21.78
CA GLU A 237 -20.15 -6.51 -21.93
C GLU A 237 -19.72 -7.09 -20.57
N PRO A 238 -20.12 -8.33 -20.23
CA PRO A 238 -19.73 -8.98 -18.98
C PRO A 238 -18.26 -9.39 -19.01
N THR A 239 -17.54 -9.08 -17.93
CA THR A 239 -16.21 -9.65 -17.68
C THR A 239 -16.33 -10.91 -16.83
N PRO A 240 -15.81 -12.07 -17.28
CA PRO A 240 -15.76 -13.29 -16.48
C PRO A 240 -14.92 -13.08 -15.22
N VAL A 241 -15.38 -13.63 -14.11
CA VAL A 241 -14.70 -13.56 -12.82
C VAL A 241 -14.08 -14.93 -12.50
N PRO A 242 -12.80 -14.99 -12.12
CA PRO A 242 -12.18 -16.23 -11.65
C PRO A 242 -12.90 -16.82 -10.43
N PRO A 243 -12.78 -18.14 -10.17
CA PRO A 243 -13.33 -18.73 -8.97
C PRO A 243 -12.94 -17.99 -7.69
N ILE A 244 -13.91 -17.76 -6.80
CA ILE A 244 -13.70 -17.16 -5.49
C ILE A 244 -13.73 -18.29 -4.44
N PRO A 245 -12.61 -18.59 -3.76
CA PRO A 245 -12.56 -19.67 -2.76
C PRO A 245 -13.59 -19.49 -1.63
N PRO A 246 -14.02 -20.57 -0.96
CA PRO A 246 -14.86 -20.49 0.23
C PRO A 246 -14.27 -19.55 1.28
N MET A 247 -15.12 -18.84 2.03
CA MET A 247 -14.71 -18.05 3.21
C MET A 247 -13.46 -17.19 2.96
N SER A 248 -13.44 -16.50 1.81
CA SER A 248 -12.30 -15.71 1.35
C SER A 248 -12.73 -14.40 0.69
N THR A 249 -11.75 -13.53 0.46
CA THR A 249 -11.89 -12.36 -0.39
C THR A 249 -10.91 -12.44 -1.55
N ARG A 250 -11.27 -11.86 -2.70
CA ARG A 250 -10.38 -11.79 -3.85
C ARG A 250 -10.61 -10.48 -4.60
N LYS A 251 -9.53 -9.75 -4.88
CA LYS A 251 -9.59 -8.61 -5.79
C LYS A 251 -9.62 -9.14 -7.23
N VAL A 252 -10.62 -8.71 -8.01
CA VAL A 252 -10.85 -9.18 -9.37
C VAL A 252 -10.97 -8.01 -10.33
N GLY A 253 -10.42 -8.19 -11.53
CA GLY A 253 -10.49 -7.21 -12.61
C GLY A 253 -11.80 -7.30 -13.40
N PHE A 254 -12.27 -6.17 -13.90
CA PHE A 254 -13.34 -6.08 -14.89
C PHE A 254 -13.00 -5.01 -15.93
N ARG A 255 -13.48 -5.20 -17.16
CA ARG A 255 -13.24 -4.22 -18.23
C ARG A 255 -14.14 -3.00 -18.07
N ILE A 256 -13.54 -1.83 -18.27
CA ILE A 256 -14.24 -0.55 -18.35
C ILE A 256 -14.04 -0.03 -19.77
N ARG A 257 -15.14 0.01 -20.53
CA ARG A 257 -15.17 0.70 -21.84
C ARG A 257 -16.17 1.82 -21.79
N HIS A 258 -15.73 3.03 -22.07
CA HIS A 258 -16.55 4.24 -21.99
C HIS A 258 -16.27 5.18 -23.18
N SER A 259 -17.28 5.90 -23.66
CA SER A 259 -17.16 6.81 -24.81
C SER A 259 -16.21 8.00 -24.58
N GLY A 260 -15.97 8.35 -23.31
CA GLY A 260 -15.21 9.56 -22.93
C GLY A 260 -16.04 10.84 -22.95
N GLU A 261 -17.36 10.70 -23.11
CA GLU A 261 -18.31 11.81 -23.16
C GLU A 261 -19.20 11.83 -21.92
N SER A 262 -19.30 12.99 -21.26
CA SER A 262 -20.21 13.23 -20.15
C SER A 262 -20.48 14.74 -20.04
N PRO A 263 -21.68 15.17 -19.63
CA PRO A 263 -21.96 16.58 -19.35
C PRO A 263 -21.19 17.10 -18.12
N THR A 264 -20.63 16.21 -17.30
CA THR A 264 -19.88 16.54 -16.08
C THR A 264 -18.51 15.86 -16.08
N ASN A 265 -17.59 16.35 -15.26
CA ASN A 265 -16.27 15.74 -15.03
C ASN A 265 -16.32 14.50 -14.11
N ARG A 266 -17.51 13.95 -13.82
CA ARG A 266 -17.70 12.73 -13.04
C ARG A 266 -18.71 11.82 -13.69
N VAL A 267 -18.37 10.55 -13.84
CA VAL A 267 -19.22 9.52 -14.43
C VAL A 267 -19.61 8.52 -13.34
N SER A 268 -20.90 8.16 -13.28
CA SER A 268 -21.40 7.14 -12.35
C SER A 268 -21.36 5.76 -13.03
N LEU A 269 -20.60 4.84 -12.45
CA LEU A 269 -20.49 3.45 -12.87
C LEU A 269 -21.21 2.57 -11.85
N THR A 270 -22.29 1.90 -12.25
CA THR A 270 -22.86 0.81 -11.47
C THR A 270 -22.30 -0.52 -11.96
N LEU A 271 -21.69 -1.28 -11.06
CA LEU A 271 -21.15 -2.61 -11.35
C LEU A 271 -22.13 -3.67 -10.86
N SER A 272 -22.66 -4.47 -11.77
CA SER A 272 -23.55 -5.59 -11.46
C SER A 272 -22.75 -6.90 -11.39
N LEU A 273 -22.82 -7.57 -10.24
CA LEU A 273 -22.34 -8.93 -10.06
C LEU A 273 -23.48 -9.89 -10.37
N GLY A 274 -23.23 -10.85 -11.26
CA GLY A 274 -24.24 -11.85 -11.61
C GLY A 274 -23.66 -13.15 -12.13
N ARG A 275 -24.55 -14.13 -12.33
CA ARG A 275 -24.23 -15.41 -12.96
C ARG A 275 -25.27 -15.76 -14.02
N GLN A 276 -24.93 -16.67 -14.93
CA GLN A 276 -25.94 -17.29 -15.79
C GLN A 276 -26.71 -18.32 -14.99
N GLY A 277 -28.03 -18.16 -14.92
CA GLY A 277 -28.96 -19.10 -14.30
C GLY A 277 -29.85 -19.79 -15.34
N PRO A 278 -30.67 -20.77 -14.91
CA PRO A 278 -31.54 -21.53 -15.82
C PRO A 278 -32.59 -20.69 -16.56
N ARG A 279 -32.96 -19.54 -15.98
CA ARG A 279 -33.98 -18.60 -16.51
C ARG A 279 -33.36 -17.32 -17.07
N GLY A 280 -32.06 -17.34 -17.34
CA GLY A 280 -31.30 -16.17 -17.79
C GLY A 280 -30.38 -15.62 -16.71
N ARG A 281 -29.96 -14.37 -16.89
CA ARG A 281 -28.94 -13.74 -16.04
C ARG A 281 -29.53 -13.39 -14.67
N GLU A 282 -28.94 -13.94 -13.61
CA GLU A 282 -29.28 -13.64 -12.22
C GLU A 282 -28.31 -12.57 -11.69
N GLN A 283 -28.87 -11.51 -11.10
CA GLN A 283 -28.09 -10.51 -10.39
C GLN A 283 -27.96 -10.91 -8.92
N LEU A 284 -26.73 -11.00 -8.43
CA LEU A 284 -26.38 -11.41 -7.07
C LEU A 284 -26.09 -10.20 -6.18
N ASP A 285 -25.45 -9.18 -6.74
CA ASP A 285 -25.17 -7.92 -6.05
C ASP A 285 -24.96 -6.76 -7.04
N ALA A 286 -24.97 -5.52 -6.52
CA ALA A 286 -24.46 -4.36 -7.23
C ALA A 286 -23.86 -3.30 -6.29
N ALA A 287 -22.93 -2.54 -6.85
CA ALA A 287 -22.29 -1.39 -6.22
C ALA A 287 -22.10 -0.26 -7.22
N THR A 288 -22.10 0.99 -6.76
CA THR A 288 -21.95 2.17 -7.62
C THR A 288 -20.71 2.96 -7.23
N PHE A 289 -19.91 3.32 -8.22
CA PHE A 289 -18.65 4.02 -8.09
C PHE A 289 -18.65 5.29 -8.94
N GLY A 290 -17.96 6.34 -8.47
CA GLY A 290 -17.73 7.55 -9.25
C GLY A 290 -16.35 7.52 -9.91
N LEU A 291 -16.30 7.67 -11.23
CA LEU A 291 -15.06 7.85 -12.00
C LEU A 291 -14.87 9.33 -12.35
N SER A 292 -13.64 9.82 -12.32
CA SER A 292 -13.32 11.15 -12.86
C SER A 292 -13.27 11.10 -14.38
N LEU A 293 -13.69 12.17 -15.05
CA LEU A 293 -13.44 12.42 -16.46
C LEU A 293 -12.50 13.62 -16.58
N THR A 294 -11.28 13.39 -17.04
CA THR A 294 -10.17 14.35 -17.04
C THR A 294 -9.61 14.58 -18.44
N ARG A 295 -8.92 15.70 -18.63
CA ARG A 295 -8.26 16.02 -19.91
C ARG A 295 -6.96 15.22 -20.03
N ALA A 296 -6.56 14.93 -21.27
CA ALA A 296 -5.32 14.18 -21.55
C ALA A 296 -4.04 14.90 -21.09
N ASP A 297 -4.07 16.24 -20.98
CA ASP A 297 -2.97 17.13 -20.56
C ASP A 297 -2.92 17.38 -19.04
N SER A 298 -3.81 16.72 -18.29
CA SER A 298 -3.94 16.83 -16.84
C SER A 298 -3.36 15.59 -16.17
N THR A 299 -2.84 15.75 -14.95
CA THR A 299 -2.39 14.60 -14.15
C THR A 299 -3.55 13.66 -13.86
N HIS A 300 -3.39 12.38 -14.15
CA HIS A 300 -4.48 11.39 -14.11
C HIS A 300 -3.99 9.99 -13.71
N LYS A 301 -4.93 9.15 -13.30
CA LYS A 301 -4.69 7.72 -13.05
C LYS A 301 -5.00 6.88 -14.27
N GLU A 302 -4.15 5.91 -14.54
CA GLU A 302 -4.39 4.83 -15.49
C GLU A 302 -4.30 3.48 -14.81
N THR A 303 -5.10 2.53 -15.26
CA THR A 303 -5.11 1.17 -14.74
C THR A 303 -4.67 0.17 -15.79
N PHE A 304 -4.07 -0.91 -15.32
CA PHE A 304 -3.60 -2.02 -16.15
C PHE A 304 -3.75 -3.33 -15.37
N GLN A 305 -3.73 -4.44 -16.09
CA GLN A 305 -3.64 -5.77 -15.48
C GLN A 305 -2.16 -6.13 -15.35
N SER A 306 -1.69 -6.36 -14.13
CA SER A 306 -0.29 -6.71 -13.86
C SER A 306 0.01 -8.14 -14.34
N GLY A 307 1.15 -8.31 -15.00
CA GLY A 307 1.71 -9.60 -15.39
C GLY A 307 2.32 -10.38 -14.22
N ILE A 308 2.51 -9.76 -13.05
CA ILE A 308 3.08 -10.41 -11.87
C ILE A 308 2.07 -11.41 -11.25
N ASP A 309 0.80 -11.00 -11.11
CA ASP A 309 -0.23 -11.79 -10.42
C ASP A 309 -1.63 -11.70 -11.06
N GLY A 310 -1.77 -11.03 -12.21
CA GLY A 310 -3.04 -10.85 -12.91
C GLY A 310 -4.01 -9.87 -12.24
N SER A 311 -3.59 -9.21 -11.15
CA SER A 311 -4.41 -8.20 -10.47
C SER A 311 -4.44 -6.88 -11.24
N VAL A 312 -5.49 -6.09 -11.03
CA VAL A 312 -5.56 -4.73 -11.59
C VAL A 312 -4.83 -3.77 -10.67
N GLN A 313 -3.82 -3.10 -11.20
CA GLN A 313 -3.09 -2.02 -10.54
C GLN A 313 -3.33 -0.71 -11.27
N TYR A 314 -2.93 0.39 -10.63
CA TYR A 314 -2.94 1.70 -11.27
C TYR A 314 -1.56 2.34 -11.18
N TYR A 315 -1.31 3.32 -12.04
CA TYR A 315 -0.21 4.27 -11.93
C TYR A 315 -0.76 5.66 -12.25
N ALA A 316 -0.07 6.70 -11.81
CA ALA A 316 -0.41 8.07 -12.15
C ALA A 316 0.55 8.63 -13.19
N VAL A 317 0.05 9.51 -14.04
CA VAL A 317 0.80 10.18 -15.09
C VAL A 317 0.72 11.68 -14.87
N THR A 318 1.86 12.36 -14.88
CA THR A 318 1.95 13.80 -15.12
C THR A 318 2.47 13.99 -16.56
N PRO A 319 1.57 14.29 -17.52
CA PRO A 319 1.94 14.40 -18.92
C PRO A 319 2.94 15.53 -19.16
N ALA A 320 3.85 15.32 -20.12
CA ALA A 320 4.69 16.40 -20.61
C ALA A 320 3.84 17.52 -21.24
N ARG A 321 4.38 18.74 -21.26
CA ARG A 321 3.81 19.90 -21.98
C ARG A 321 4.83 20.49 -22.95
N PRO A 322 5.08 19.83 -24.09
CA PRO A 322 6.06 20.30 -25.06
C PRO A 322 5.78 21.73 -25.51
N VAL A 323 6.85 22.51 -25.71
CA VAL A 323 6.76 23.87 -26.24
C VAL A 323 6.25 23.86 -27.68
N ASP A 324 6.59 22.82 -28.45
CA ASP A 324 6.13 22.60 -29.81
C ASP A 324 5.60 21.17 -29.96
N ALA A 325 4.33 21.02 -30.35
CA ALA A 325 3.70 19.72 -30.53
C ALA A 325 4.36 18.85 -31.62
N ARG A 326 5.12 19.45 -32.54
CA ARG A 326 5.92 18.72 -33.55
C ARG A 326 7.16 18.04 -32.96
N HIS A 327 7.56 18.46 -31.76
CA HIS A 327 8.71 17.94 -31.04
C HIS A 327 8.21 17.34 -29.71
N PRO A 328 7.63 16.13 -29.74
CA PRO A 328 7.10 15.50 -28.54
C PRO A 328 8.21 15.27 -27.51
N ALA A 329 7.83 15.27 -26.23
CA ALA A 329 8.72 14.91 -25.14
C ALA A 329 9.26 13.49 -25.36
N ARG A 330 10.57 13.31 -25.22
CA ARG A 330 11.26 12.04 -25.46
C ARG A 330 11.79 11.39 -24.19
N ALA A 331 11.79 12.11 -23.08
CA ALA A 331 12.26 11.61 -21.79
C ALA A 331 11.13 11.06 -20.92
N LEU A 332 11.52 10.20 -19.98
CA LEU A 332 10.63 9.61 -18.98
C LEU A 332 11.25 9.75 -17.59
N VAL A 333 10.45 10.18 -16.62
CA VAL A 333 10.84 10.20 -15.21
C VAL A 333 9.95 9.21 -14.45
N LEU A 334 10.57 8.19 -13.86
CA LEU A 334 9.93 7.26 -12.94
C LEU A 334 10.03 7.85 -11.52
N SER A 335 8.87 8.12 -10.90
CA SER A 335 8.79 8.66 -9.54
C SER A 335 8.26 7.63 -8.55
N THR A 336 9.11 7.13 -7.66
CA THR A 336 8.72 6.27 -6.55
C THR A 336 8.18 7.12 -5.40
N HIS A 337 6.98 6.80 -4.90
CA HIS A 337 6.31 7.55 -3.84
C HIS A 337 6.78 7.19 -2.41
N GLY A 338 6.59 8.12 -1.48
CA GLY A 338 6.82 7.92 -0.05
C GLY A 338 5.83 6.97 0.62
N ALA A 339 6.11 6.55 1.86
CA ALA A 339 5.22 5.70 2.63
C ALA A 339 3.90 6.43 2.93
N SER A 340 2.76 5.75 2.83
CA SER A 340 1.42 6.34 2.95
C SER A 340 1.02 7.32 1.83
N VAL A 341 1.84 7.47 0.79
CA VAL A 341 1.53 8.36 -0.34
C VAL A 341 0.88 7.56 -1.47
N GLU A 342 -0.30 8.00 -1.90
CA GLU A 342 -0.93 7.48 -3.13
C GLU A 342 -0.18 7.98 -4.37
N ALA A 343 -0.03 7.12 -5.38
CA ALA A 343 0.66 7.45 -6.63
C ALA A 343 0.14 8.74 -7.31
N ILE A 344 -1.17 8.97 -7.26
CA ILE A 344 -1.77 10.20 -7.82
C ILE A 344 -1.39 11.46 -7.04
N SER A 345 -1.20 11.36 -5.73
CA SER A 345 -0.73 12.46 -4.90
C SER A 345 0.73 12.78 -5.20
N GLN A 346 1.57 11.75 -5.35
CA GLN A 346 2.95 11.87 -5.79
C GLN A 346 3.03 12.59 -7.15
N ALA A 347 2.30 12.12 -8.16
CA ALA A 347 2.32 12.71 -9.49
C ALA A 347 1.88 14.19 -9.50
N ARG A 348 0.89 14.56 -8.67
CA ARG A 348 0.38 15.94 -8.55
C ARG A 348 1.35 16.91 -7.87
N ALA A 349 2.35 16.40 -7.14
CA ALA A 349 3.39 17.25 -6.56
C ALA A 349 4.37 17.80 -7.61
N TYR A 350 4.43 17.19 -8.80
CA TYR A 350 5.28 17.62 -9.89
C TYR A 350 4.57 18.61 -10.82
N ALA A 351 5.25 19.69 -11.19
CA ALA A 351 4.86 20.50 -12.33
C ALA A 351 5.14 19.74 -13.65
N PRO A 352 4.27 19.86 -14.68
CA PRO A 352 4.54 19.30 -16.00
C PRO A 352 5.84 19.84 -16.59
N LYS A 353 6.62 18.96 -17.23
CA LYS A 353 7.89 19.32 -17.89
C LYS A 353 7.69 19.39 -19.41
N PRO A 354 8.38 20.28 -20.14
CA PRO A 354 8.23 20.34 -21.59
C PRO A 354 8.94 19.20 -22.32
N TRP A 355 9.91 18.53 -21.68
CA TRP A 355 10.77 17.55 -22.32
C TRP A 355 10.59 16.11 -21.80
N ALA A 356 9.88 15.92 -20.68
CA ALA A 356 9.67 14.62 -20.04
C ALA A 356 8.23 14.36 -19.62
N HIS A 357 7.79 13.12 -19.82
CA HIS A 357 6.63 12.56 -19.11
C HIS A 357 7.08 12.07 -17.73
N LEU A 358 6.20 12.17 -16.72
CA LEU A 358 6.45 11.59 -15.42
C LEU A 358 5.38 10.55 -15.09
N VAL A 359 5.80 9.41 -14.56
CA VAL A 359 4.91 8.35 -14.10
C VAL A 359 5.22 7.95 -12.66
N ALA A 360 4.18 7.72 -11.88
CA ALA A 360 4.27 7.26 -10.50
C ALA A 360 3.54 5.91 -10.36
N PRO A 361 4.25 4.78 -10.21
CA PRO A 361 3.67 3.48 -9.86
C PRO A 361 3.02 3.48 -8.46
N THR A 362 2.25 2.44 -8.11
CA THR A 362 1.57 2.35 -6.81
C THR A 362 2.29 1.53 -5.76
N ASN A 363 3.40 0.87 -6.11
CA ASN A 363 4.18 0.04 -5.19
C ASN A 363 3.37 -1.11 -4.58
N ARG A 364 2.32 -1.61 -5.24
CA ARG A 364 1.34 -2.50 -4.58
C ARG A 364 0.72 -1.89 -3.32
N ARG A 365 0.33 -0.60 -3.37
CA ARG A 365 -0.32 0.26 -2.34
C ARG A 365 0.67 1.18 -1.60
N PRO A 366 0.19 2.18 -0.83
CA PRO A 366 1.03 3.25 -0.27
C PRO A 366 2.17 2.84 0.68
N TYR A 367 2.14 1.62 1.21
CA TYR A 367 3.20 1.04 2.04
C TYR A 367 3.67 -0.29 1.47
N GLY A 368 3.85 -0.35 0.15
CA GLY A 368 4.39 -1.53 -0.51
C GLY A 368 5.66 -2.10 0.12
N PHE A 369 6.32 -2.98 -0.62
CA PHE A 369 7.56 -3.64 -0.19
C PHE A 369 8.78 -2.69 -0.20
N ASP A 370 8.58 -1.43 0.22
CA ASP A 370 9.55 -0.34 0.22
C ASP A 370 10.27 -0.14 -1.13
N TRP A 371 9.59 -0.45 -2.24
CA TRP A 371 10.15 -0.48 -3.61
C TRP A 371 11.22 -1.55 -3.84
N GLU A 372 11.39 -2.48 -2.90
CA GLU A 372 12.08 -3.74 -3.07
C GLU A 372 11.07 -4.84 -3.49
N GLU A 373 11.56 -6.03 -3.82
CA GLU A 373 10.77 -7.22 -4.20
C GLU A 373 9.60 -6.95 -5.17
N TRP A 374 8.35 -7.08 -4.71
CA TRP A 374 7.17 -6.84 -5.55
C TRP A 374 7.01 -5.37 -5.90
N GLY A 375 7.43 -4.47 -5.02
CA GLY A 375 7.46 -3.04 -5.27
C GLY A 375 8.39 -2.67 -6.41
N ARG A 376 9.58 -3.31 -6.44
CA ARG A 376 10.52 -3.22 -7.55
C ARG A 376 9.92 -3.69 -8.87
N MET A 377 9.27 -4.86 -8.86
CA MET A 377 8.62 -5.39 -10.07
C MET A 377 7.49 -4.49 -10.55
N ASP A 378 6.68 -3.92 -9.65
CA ASP A 378 5.62 -2.96 -9.97
C ASP A 378 6.18 -1.69 -10.64
N ALA A 379 7.29 -1.16 -10.12
CA ALA A 379 7.96 0.01 -10.71
C ALA A 379 8.47 -0.27 -12.13
N LEU A 380 9.10 -1.42 -12.35
CA LEU A 380 9.61 -1.82 -13.67
C LEU A 380 8.48 -2.12 -14.67
N GLU A 381 7.35 -2.66 -14.22
CA GLU A 381 6.18 -2.89 -15.05
C GLU A 381 5.58 -1.57 -15.55
N VAL A 382 5.42 -0.59 -14.65
CA VAL A 382 4.96 0.76 -15.00
C VAL A 382 5.95 1.49 -15.89
N LEU A 383 7.25 1.37 -15.62
CA LEU A 383 8.29 1.91 -16.49
C LEU A 383 8.13 1.40 -17.93
N ALA A 384 8.06 0.07 -18.10
CA ALA A 384 7.92 -0.56 -19.40
C ALA A 384 6.59 -0.19 -20.10
N ILE A 385 5.49 -0.04 -19.35
CA ILE A 385 4.21 0.45 -19.89
C ILE A 385 4.37 1.88 -20.41
N ALA A 386 4.97 2.77 -19.61
CA ALA A 386 5.14 4.17 -19.94
C ALA A 386 6.08 4.38 -21.14
N GLU A 387 7.20 3.66 -21.20
CA GLU A 387 8.14 3.71 -22.32
C GLU A 387 7.45 3.35 -23.65
N ARG A 388 6.66 2.27 -23.67
CA ARG A 388 5.90 1.87 -24.86
C ARG A 388 4.80 2.87 -25.19
N LYS A 389 4.05 3.33 -24.18
CA LYS A 389 2.90 4.22 -24.37
C LYS A 389 3.31 5.58 -24.93
N PHE A 390 4.37 6.16 -24.38
CA PHE A 390 4.84 7.50 -24.73
C PHE A 390 5.93 7.48 -25.82
N ASN A 391 6.39 6.30 -26.23
CA ASN A 391 7.45 6.11 -27.23
C ASN A 391 8.71 6.94 -26.89
N THR A 392 9.13 6.86 -25.63
CA THR A 392 10.28 7.62 -25.11
C THR A 392 11.59 7.00 -25.56
N ASP A 393 12.65 7.82 -25.60
CA ASP A 393 14.02 7.33 -25.81
C ASP A 393 14.48 6.67 -24.50
N PRO A 394 14.77 5.36 -24.47
CA PRO A 394 15.14 4.66 -23.24
C PRO A 394 16.46 5.19 -22.63
N ARG A 395 17.26 5.91 -23.42
CA ARG A 395 18.47 6.57 -22.91
C ARG A 395 18.18 7.86 -22.14
N LEU A 396 16.95 8.35 -22.16
CA LEU A 396 16.47 9.55 -21.46
C LEU A 396 15.45 9.16 -20.38
N THR A 397 15.73 8.06 -19.67
CA THR A 397 14.93 7.58 -18.54
C THR A 397 15.62 7.97 -17.24
N TYR A 398 14.87 8.54 -16.29
CA TYR A 398 15.38 9.04 -15.02
C TYR A 398 14.57 8.50 -13.85
N LEU A 399 15.16 8.48 -12.65
CA LEU A 399 14.54 7.93 -11.45
C LEU A 399 14.61 8.90 -10.27
N THR A 400 13.50 9.09 -9.56
CA THR A 400 13.48 9.94 -8.36
C THR A 400 12.40 9.47 -7.39
N GLY A 401 12.43 9.96 -6.16
CA GLY A 401 11.42 9.69 -5.15
C GLY A 401 11.79 10.32 -3.82
N HIS A 402 10.80 10.41 -2.92
CA HIS A 402 10.96 11.00 -1.58
C HIS A 402 10.68 9.96 -0.48
N SER A 403 11.42 9.99 0.63
CA SER A 403 11.22 9.09 1.78
C SER A 403 11.39 7.62 1.38
N MET A 404 10.35 6.78 1.54
CA MET A 404 10.33 5.41 0.97
C MET A 404 10.63 5.42 -0.53
N GLY A 405 10.17 6.43 -1.26
CA GLY A 405 10.52 6.62 -2.67
C GLY A 405 11.99 6.95 -2.89
N GLY A 406 12.61 7.73 -1.99
CA GLY A 406 14.04 8.01 -2.03
C GLY A 406 14.86 6.75 -1.80
N HIS A 407 14.43 5.89 -0.88
CA HIS A 407 15.01 4.55 -0.72
C HIS A 407 14.83 3.69 -1.98
N GLY A 408 13.63 3.67 -2.56
CA GLY A 408 13.39 3.00 -3.84
C GLY A 408 14.26 3.53 -4.97
N THR A 409 14.59 4.83 -4.96
CA THR A 409 15.50 5.44 -5.93
C THR A 409 16.91 4.89 -5.80
N TRP A 410 17.42 4.78 -4.56
CA TRP A 410 18.70 4.13 -4.29
C TRP A 410 18.68 2.67 -4.74
N GLN A 411 17.68 1.89 -4.28
CA GLN A 411 17.59 0.46 -4.55
C GLN A 411 17.49 0.12 -6.05
N LEU A 412 16.58 0.77 -6.77
CA LEU A 412 16.40 0.53 -8.20
C LEU A 412 17.60 1.02 -9.01
N GLY A 413 18.19 2.16 -8.65
CA GLY A 413 19.39 2.69 -9.30
C GLY A 413 20.59 1.76 -9.15
N ALA A 414 20.81 1.21 -7.95
CA ALA A 414 21.88 0.25 -7.72
C ALA A 414 21.58 -1.12 -8.37
N THR A 415 20.32 -1.56 -8.39
CA THR A 415 19.96 -2.90 -8.90
C THR A 415 19.94 -2.94 -10.44
N PHE A 416 19.51 -1.87 -11.10
CA PHE A 416 19.38 -1.80 -12.57
C PHE A 416 20.19 -0.63 -13.16
N PRO A 417 21.54 -0.71 -13.10
CA PRO A 417 22.40 0.39 -13.47
C PRO A 417 22.40 0.77 -14.96
N ASP A 418 21.74 0.03 -15.83
CA ASP A 418 21.66 0.34 -17.26
C ASP A 418 20.27 0.84 -17.69
N ARG A 419 19.36 1.11 -16.73
CA ARG A 419 17.98 1.55 -16.98
C ARG A 419 17.75 3.04 -16.81
N PHE A 420 18.67 3.74 -16.15
CA PHE A 420 18.51 5.15 -15.82
C PHE A 420 19.73 5.94 -16.28
N ALA A 421 19.53 7.14 -16.80
CA ALA A 421 20.61 8.07 -17.15
C ALA A 421 21.11 8.84 -15.92
N ALA A 422 20.18 9.16 -15.02
CA ALA A 422 20.47 9.80 -13.75
C ALA A 422 19.38 9.46 -12.72
N ILE A 423 19.76 9.51 -11.44
CA ILE A 423 18.88 9.25 -10.31
C ILE A 423 18.92 10.41 -9.31
N ALA A 424 17.80 10.67 -8.64
CA ALA A 424 17.70 11.73 -7.64
C ALA A 424 16.89 11.30 -6.40
N PRO A 425 17.53 10.61 -5.45
CA PRO A 425 16.90 10.24 -4.19
C PRO A 425 16.73 11.45 -3.28
N SER A 426 15.52 11.63 -2.75
CA SER A 426 15.23 12.65 -1.75
C SER A 426 14.81 12.04 -0.41
N ALA A 427 15.42 12.50 0.68
CA ALA A 427 15.12 12.07 2.05
C ALA A 427 14.97 10.55 2.24
N GLY A 428 15.75 9.76 1.49
CA GLY A 428 15.63 8.31 1.41
C GLY A 428 16.66 7.60 2.28
N TRP A 429 16.26 6.53 2.95
CA TRP A 429 17.22 5.68 3.66
C TRP A 429 18.00 4.78 2.69
N ILE A 430 19.20 4.40 3.12
CA ILE A 430 20.12 3.60 2.33
C ILE A 430 19.63 2.16 2.23
N SER A 431 19.38 1.51 3.36
CA SER A 431 19.01 0.09 3.43
C SER A 431 18.11 -0.20 4.62
N PHE A 432 17.40 -1.34 4.60
CA PHE A 432 16.69 -1.84 5.77
C PHE A 432 17.57 -1.99 7.02
N PHE A 433 18.88 -2.15 6.87
CA PHE A 433 19.82 -2.27 7.99
C PHE A 433 20.32 -0.92 8.55
N SER A 434 20.13 0.20 7.85
CA SER A 434 20.51 1.53 8.35
C SER A 434 19.35 2.25 9.05
N TYR A 435 18.11 1.91 8.68
CA TYR A 435 16.92 2.67 9.09
C TYR A 435 15.94 1.89 9.96
N ALA A 436 15.21 2.63 10.82
CA ALA A 436 14.16 2.13 11.70
C ALA A 436 14.59 0.99 12.63
N GLY A 437 15.84 1.05 13.13
CA GLY A 437 16.39 0.08 14.08
C GLY A 437 16.75 -1.28 13.46
N GLY A 438 16.83 -1.36 12.12
CA GLY A 438 17.40 -2.51 11.45
C GLY A 438 18.82 -2.80 11.93
N LYS A 439 19.15 -4.08 12.07
CA LYS A 439 20.47 -4.54 12.46
C LYS A 439 20.82 -5.79 11.68
N LYS A 440 22.05 -5.86 11.19
CA LYS A 440 22.61 -7.13 10.75
C LYS A 440 22.84 -8.00 11.97
N ASP A 441 22.53 -9.28 11.85
CA ASP A 441 22.78 -10.23 12.92
C ASP A 441 24.29 -10.47 13.03
N GLU A 442 24.84 -10.23 14.22
CA GLU A 442 26.26 -10.37 14.53
C GLU A 442 26.63 -11.84 14.81
N ASP A 443 25.64 -12.71 15.06
CA ASP A 443 25.85 -14.14 15.19
C ASP A 443 25.97 -14.78 13.80
N THR A 444 27.07 -15.48 13.60
CA THR A 444 27.55 -15.93 12.29
C THR A 444 27.74 -17.43 12.21
N ASN A 445 26.96 -18.22 12.98
CA ASN A 445 26.91 -19.65 12.68
C ASN A 445 26.47 -19.89 11.22
N GLU A 446 26.80 -21.05 10.66
CA GLU A 446 26.67 -21.31 9.22
C GLU A 446 25.25 -21.12 8.67
N VAL A 447 24.24 -21.55 9.44
CA VAL A 447 22.83 -21.38 9.06
C VAL A 447 22.44 -19.90 9.07
N ARG A 448 22.89 -19.14 10.07
CA ARG A 448 22.65 -17.69 10.14
C ARG A 448 23.29 -16.95 8.98
N ARG A 449 24.55 -17.28 8.63
CA ARG A 449 25.24 -16.70 7.46
C ARG A 449 24.50 -17.00 6.15
N LEU A 450 23.98 -18.21 6.00
CA LEU A 450 23.18 -18.59 4.83
C LEU A 450 21.92 -17.72 4.70
N ILE A 451 21.18 -17.53 5.79
CA ILE A 451 19.96 -16.71 5.82
C ILE A 451 20.28 -15.23 5.58
N GLN A 452 21.35 -14.70 6.18
CA GLN A 452 21.78 -13.32 5.97
C GLN A 452 22.12 -13.03 4.51
N ARG A 453 22.78 -13.95 3.81
CA ARG A 453 23.08 -13.81 2.38
C ARG A 453 21.81 -13.64 1.52
N ALA A 454 20.70 -14.25 1.91
CA ALA A 454 19.43 -14.09 1.18
C ALA A 454 18.88 -12.66 1.26
N ALA A 455 19.33 -11.85 2.23
CA ALA A 455 18.97 -10.44 2.37
C ALA A 455 19.95 -9.48 1.68
N ASN A 456 21.01 -9.98 1.03
CA ASN A 456 21.96 -9.13 0.29
C ASN A 456 21.33 -8.24 -0.78
N PRO A 457 20.25 -8.65 -1.51
CA PRO A 457 19.56 -7.75 -2.43
C PRO A 457 19.01 -6.48 -1.75
N SER A 458 18.74 -6.52 -0.44
CA SER A 458 18.27 -5.37 0.35
C SER A 458 19.41 -4.50 0.91
N ASP A 459 20.67 -4.88 0.66
CA ASP A 459 21.85 -4.14 1.10
C ASP A 459 22.41 -3.28 -0.03
N THR A 460 21.81 -2.10 -0.20
CA THR A 460 22.17 -1.11 -1.22
C THR A 460 23.67 -0.79 -1.28
N LEU A 461 24.38 -0.78 -0.15
CA LEU A 461 25.81 -0.43 -0.14
C LEU A 461 26.68 -1.53 -0.74
N LEU A 462 26.26 -2.79 -0.72
CA LEU A 462 26.96 -3.87 -1.45
C LEU A 462 26.92 -3.65 -2.96
N LEU A 463 25.93 -2.90 -3.45
CA LEU A 463 25.71 -2.63 -4.86
C LEU A 463 26.20 -1.22 -5.26
N ALA A 464 26.77 -0.44 -4.34
CA ALA A 464 27.02 0.99 -4.55
C ALA A 464 27.93 1.32 -5.75
N SER A 465 28.85 0.42 -6.14
CA SER A 465 29.67 0.63 -7.35
C SER A 465 28.84 0.78 -8.62
N ASN A 466 27.61 0.26 -8.64
CA ASN A 466 26.72 0.38 -9.79
C ASN A 466 26.24 1.83 -10.03
N TYR A 467 26.39 2.74 -9.07
CA TYR A 467 26.08 4.16 -9.31
C TYR A 467 27.05 4.82 -10.28
N LEU A 468 28.21 4.22 -10.58
CA LEU A 468 29.16 4.72 -11.59
C LEU A 468 28.55 4.93 -12.98
N HIS A 469 27.39 4.31 -13.26
CA HIS A 469 26.71 4.38 -14.55
C HIS A 469 25.73 5.55 -14.69
N HIS A 470 25.47 6.30 -13.61
CA HIS A 470 24.47 7.38 -13.58
C HIS A 470 25.02 8.66 -12.97
N GLY A 471 24.45 9.80 -13.38
CA GLY A 471 24.51 11.01 -12.57
C GLY A 471 23.64 10.88 -11.33
N VAL A 472 24.09 11.40 -10.18
CA VAL A 472 23.36 11.27 -8.90
C VAL A 472 23.09 12.63 -8.27
N TYR A 473 21.83 12.93 -7.91
CA TYR A 473 21.48 14.12 -7.12
C TYR A 473 20.90 13.74 -5.76
N ILE A 474 21.60 14.06 -4.67
CA ILE A 474 21.13 13.81 -3.31
C ILE A 474 20.45 15.06 -2.76
N LEU A 475 19.19 14.94 -2.35
CA LEU A 475 18.42 16.02 -1.74
C LEU A 475 17.90 15.63 -0.35
N HIS A 476 18.22 16.40 0.69
CA HIS A 476 17.73 16.11 2.05
C HIS A 476 17.49 17.39 2.85
N GLY A 477 16.50 17.41 3.75
CA GLY A 477 16.39 18.47 4.77
C GLY A 477 17.35 18.24 5.94
N ASP A 478 18.04 19.26 6.43
CA ASP A 478 19.01 19.10 7.52
C ASP A 478 18.38 18.86 8.90
N ALA A 479 17.10 19.19 9.05
CA ALA A 479 16.30 19.05 10.27
C ALA A 479 15.29 17.89 10.17
N ASP A 480 15.48 16.96 9.23
CA ASP A 480 14.64 15.76 9.08
C ASP A 480 14.82 14.81 10.28
N ASP A 481 13.74 14.63 11.04
CA ASP A 481 13.66 13.76 12.22
C ASP A 481 12.98 12.41 11.93
N ASN A 482 12.47 12.20 10.71
CA ASN A 482 11.78 10.99 10.32
C ASN A 482 12.70 10.04 9.54
N VAL A 483 13.38 10.54 8.50
CA VAL A 483 14.52 9.86 7.87
C VAL A 483 15.74 10.75 8.15
N PRO A 484 16.54 10.44 9.18
CA PRO A 484 17.62 11.31 9.59
C PRO A 484 18.57 11.66 8.43
N VAL A 485 18.97 12.93 8.33
CA VAL A 485 19.92 13.43 7.31
C VAL A 485 21.26 12.65 7.29
N THR A 486 21.56 11.92 8.36
CA THR A 486 22.70 11.00 8.43
C THR A 486 22.69 9.95 7.33
N GLU A 487 21.52 9.53 6.82
CA GLU A 487 21.43 8.62 5.66
C GLU A 487 22.03 9.27 4.40
N ALA A 488 21.64 10.51 4.08
CA ALA A 488 22.19 11.21 2.92
C ALA A 488 23.67 11.56 3.10
N ARG A 489 24.09 11.96 4.31
CA ARG A 489 25.52 12.21 4.62
C ARG A 489 26.36 10.95 4.47
N ALA A 490 25.87 9.80 4.93
CA ALA A 490 26.57 8.52 4.79
C ALA A 490 26.68 8.09 3.32
N MET A 491 25.62 8.26 2.52
CA MET A 491 25.70 7.97 1.09
C MET A 491 26.63 8.92 0.34
N LYS A 492 26.61 10.22 0.67
CA LYS A 492 27.59 11.19 0.17
C LYS A 492 29.03 10.76 0.47
N GLU A 493 29.31 10.34 1.70
CA GLU A 493 30.64 9.86 2.09
C GLU A 493 31.03 8.59 1.32
N ALA A 494 30.09 7.65 1.12
CA ALA A 494 30.32 6.44 0.35
C ALA A 494 30.62 6.76 -1.13
N LEU A 495 29.80 7.57 -1.78
CA LEU A 495 29.99 7.99 -3.18
C LEU A 495 31.28 8.80 -3.35
N GLY A 496 31.62 9.68 -2.41
CA GLY A 496 32.84 10.50 -2.47
C GLY A 496 34.15 9.71 -2.52
N LYS A 497 34.13 8.39 -2.28
CA LYS A 497 35.28 7.49 -2.39
C LYS A 497 35.56 7.03 -3.83
N PHE A 498 34.57 7.08 -4.73
CA PHE A 498 34.71 6.49 -6.08
C PHE A 498 33.90 7.18 -7.20
N HIS A 499 32.83 7.90 -6.89
CA HIS A 499 31.90 8.49 -7.87
C HIS A 499 32.29 9.93 -8.18
N THR A 500 32.32 10.29 -9.47
CA THR A 500 32.80 11.59 -9.95
C THR A 500 31.70 12.53 -10.45
N ASP A 501 30.45 12.07 -10.50
CA ASP A 501 29.32 12.75 -11.12
C ASP A 501 28.09 12.75 -10.20
N PHE A 502 28.28 13.28 -8.99
CA PHE A 502 27.17 13.44 -8.04
C PHE A 502 27.12 14.85 -7.46
N THR A 503 25.90 15.30 -7.19
CA THR A 503 25.58 16.54 -6.48
C THR A 503 24.90 16.24 -5.16
N TYR A 504 25.19 17.05 -4.14
CA TYR A 504 24.63 16.93 -2.80
C TYR A 504 24.06 18.27 -2.34
N HIS A 505 22.79 18.29 -1.96
CA HIS A 505 22.12 19.46 -1.38
C HIS A 505 21.41 19.10 -0.08
N GLU A 506 21.83 19.74 1.01
CA GLU A 506 21.07 19.82 2.26
C GLU A 506 20.27 21.12 2.27
N GLN A 507 18.95 21.03 2.41
CA GLN A 507 18.08 22.19 2.53
C GLN A 507 18.08 22.67 4.00
N PRO A 508 18.62 23.87 4.29
CA PRO A 508 18.72 24.35 5.67
C PRO A 508 17.35 24.61 6.30
N GLY A 509 17.18 24.17 7.54
CA GLY A 509 15.97 24.29 8.35
C GLY A 509 14.78 23.43 7.89
N ALA A 510 14.94 22.61 6.85
CA ALA A 510 13.84 21.78 6.34
C ALA A 510 13.77 20.45 7.08
N GLY A 511 12.56 20.09 7.52
CA GLY A 511 12.25 18.77 8.07
C GLY A 511 12.03 17.71 6.98
N HIS A 512 11.30 16.64 7.31
CA HIS A 512 11.07 15.54 6.38
C HIS A 512 10.33 15.95 5.09
N TRP A 513 9.40 16.90 5.20
CA TRP A 513 8.64 17.42 4.06
C TRP A 513 8.55 18.94 4.14
N TRP A 514 8.99 19.63 3.09
CA TRP A 514 8.95 21.10 2.97
C TRP A 514 8.21 21.57 1.71
N GLY A 515 7.26 20.76 1.23
CA GLY A 515 6.44 21.03 0.05
C GLY A 515 6.97 20.37 -1.21
N ASN A 516 6.44 20.76 -2.36
CA ASN A 516 6.73 20.10 -3.64
C ASN A 516 8.21 20.06 -3.99
N ALA A 517 9.03 20.98 -3.46
CA ALA A 517 10.48 20.97 -3.63
C ALA A 517 11.16 19.66 -3.17
N CYS A 518 10.55 18.87 -2.28
CA CYS A 518 11.06 17.54 -1.93
C CYS A 518 11.11 16.55 -3.10
N VAL A 519 10.31 16.79 -4.13
CA VAL A 519 10.19 15.90 -5.30
C VAL A 519 10.40 16.65 -6.61
N ASP A 520 10.04 17.94 -6.67
CA ASP A 520 10.07 18.80 -7.84
C ASP A 520 11.16 19.90 -7.76
N TRP A 521 12.33 19.55 -7.23
CA TRP A 521 13.47 20.46 -7.07
C TRP A 521 14.10 20.80 -8.43
N PRO A 522 14.14 22.08 -8.88
CA PRO A 522 14.61 22.41 -10.23
C PRO A 522 16.02 21.87 -10.56
N PRO A 523 17.03 21.97 -9.66
CA PRO A 523 18.35 21.39 -9.93
C PRO A 523 18.38 19.88 -10.20
N ILE A 524 17.42 19.10 -9.69
CA ILE A 524 17.29 17.67 -10.05
C ILE A 524 16.95 17.53 -11.54
N PHE A 525 15.98 18.31 -12.01
CA PHE A 525 15.52 18.24 -13.39
C PHE A 525 16.53 18.85 -14.37
N ASP A 526 17.30 19.85 -13.93
CA ASP A 526 18.44 20.35 -14.68
C ASP A 526 19.49 19.25 -14.83
N LEU A 527 19.85 18.55 -13.74
CA LEU A 527 20.77 17.41 -13.82
C LEU A 527 20.23 16.36 -14.80
N PHE A 528 18.98 15.93 -14.66
CA PHE A 528 18.37 14.96 -15.58
C PHE A 528 18.48 15.39 -17.04
N ALA A 529 18.13 16.63 -17.38
CA ALA A 529 18.17 17.12 -18.76
C ALA A 529 19.57 17.10 -19.41
N HIS A 530 20.65 17.07 -18.60
CA HIS A 530 22.03 16.98 -19.09
C HIS A 530 22.57 15.54 -19.16
N HIS A 531 21.82 14.55 -18.67
CA HIS A 531 22.27 13.16 -18.60
C HIS A 531 21.57 12.28 -19.63
N ARG A 532 22.32 11.30 -20.12
CA ARG A 532 21.84 10.29 -21.06
C ARG A 532 22.61 9.00 -20.86
N ILE A 533 21.92 7.86 -20.96
CA ILE A 533 22.57 6.54 -20.99
C ILE A 533 23.47 6.46 -22.25
N PRO A 534 24.77 6.12 -22.11
CA PRO A 534 25.69 6.02 -23.25
C PRO A 534 25.29 4.88 -24.18
N GLU A 535 25.66 5.00 -25.46
CA GLU A 535 25.53 3.89 -26.39
C GLU A 535 26.49 2.75 -26.01
N ALA A 536 26.10 1.52 -26.33
CA ALA A 536 26.97 0.36 -26.09
C ALA A 536 28.33 0.51 -26.81
N THR A 537 28.37 1.21 -27.95
CA THR A 537 29.58 1.49 -28.72
C THR A 537 30.51 2.51 -28.06
N ASP A 538 30.02 3.28 -27.10
CA ASP A 538 30.79 4.33 -26.41
C ASP A 538 31.43 3.80 -25.12
N LEU A 539 30.90 2.70 -24.58
CA LEU A 539 31.40 2.07 -23.37
C LEU A 539 32.71 1.31 -23.63
N ARG A 540 33.74 1.62 -22.83
CA ARG A 540 35.06 0.94 -22.87
C ARG A 540 35.35 0.14 -21.62
N HIS A 541 34.83 0.59 -20.47
CA HIS A 541 34.98 -0.05 -19.18
C HIS A 541 33.61 -0.15 -18.52
N LEU A 542 33.34 -1.29 -17.89
CA LEU A 542 32.10 -1.54 -17.17
C LEU A 542 32.42 -2.26 -15.86
N GLN A 543 31.85 -1.78 -14.76
CA GLN A 543 31.86 -2.46 -13.46
C GLN A 543 30.42 -2.75 -13.06
N PHE A 544 30.10 -4.01 -12.78
CA PHE A 544 28.75 -4.39 -12.40
C PHE A 544 28.78 -5.42 -11.27
N THR A 545 27.99 -5.14 -10.24
CA THR A 545 27.82 -6.02 -9.08
C THR A 545 26.35 -6.40 -8.98
N THR A 546 26.04 -7.68 -8.75
CA THR A 546 24.67 -8.12 -8.45
C THR A 546 24.68 -9.09 -7.28
N ALA A 547 23.69 -8.97 -6.39
CA ALA A 547 23.49 -9.90 -5.28
C ALA A 547 22.70 -11.14 -5.71
N ASN A 548 21.95 -11.05 -6.81
CA ASN A 548 21.10 -12.14 -7.30
C ASN A 548 20.89 -11.98 -8.82
N PRO A 549 21.49 -12.83 -9.67
CA PRO A 549 21.32 -12.75 -11.13
C PRO A 549 19.87 -13.01 -11.58
N GLY A 550 19.03 -13.64 -10.74
CA GLY A 550 17.59 -13.79 -10.99
C GLY A 550 16.80 -12.48 -10.81
N ILE A 551 17.35 -11.48 -10.11
CA ILE A 551 16.77 -10.14 -9.99
C ILE A 551 17.35 -9.22 -11.07
N SER A 552 18.67 -9.18 -11.17
CA SER A 552 19.39 -8.36 -12.15
C SER A 552 20.67 -9.07 -12.57
N SER A 553 20.71 -9.55 -13.82
CA SER A 553 21.85 -10.27 -14.40
C SER A 553 22.57 -9.45 -15.47
N ARG A 554 22.07 -8.27 -15.85
CA ARG A 554 22.55 -7.55 -17.03
C ARG A 554 22.90 -6.11 -16.69
N CYS A 555 23.93 -5.61 -17.35
CA CYS A 555 24.29 -4.21 -17.38
C CYS A 555 24.91 -3.92 -18.75
N HIS A 556 24.20 -3.16 -19.60
CA HIS A 556 24.58 -2.89 -20.98
C HIS A 556 24.85 -4.19 -21.78
N TRP A 557 26.09 -4.39 -22.25
CA TRP A 557 26.49 -5.58 -23.02
C TRP A 557 26.99 -6.73 -22.13
N LEU A 558 27.12 -6.54 -20.82
CA LEU A 558 27.53 -7.58 -19.89
C LEU A 558 26.31 -8.36 -19.36
N THR A 559 26.43 -9.69 -19.29
CA THR A 559 25.45 -10.58 -18.66
C THR A 559 26.16 -11.57 -17.74
N ILE A 560 25.65 -11.73 -16.52
CA ILE A 560 26.06 -12.76 -15.55
C ILE A 560 25.06 -13.91 -15.66
N GLU A 561 25.51 -15.09 -16.09
CA GLU A 561 24.63 -16.25 -16.31
C GLU A 561 24.44 -17.11 -15.05
N ALA A 562 25.44 -17.20 -14.18
CA ALA A 562 25.41 -17.98 -12.94
C ALA A 562 26.37 -17.41 -11.88
N GLN A 563 26.15 -17.76 -10.60
CA GLN A 563 26.97 -17.39 -9.43
C GLN A 563 27.39 -18.62 -8.64
#